data_AF-A0A852IEA3-F1
#
_entry.id   AF-A0A852IEA3-F1
#
_cell.length_a   1.000
_cell.length_b   1.000
_cell.length_c   1.000
_cell.angle_alpha   90.00
_cell.angle_beta   90.00
_cell.angle_gamma   90.00
#
_symmetry.space_group_name_H-M   'P 1'
#
loop_
_entity.id
_entity.type
_entity.pdbx_description
1 polymer ?
#
loop_
_entity_poly.entity_id
_entity_poly.type
_entity_poly.pdbx_seq_one_letter_code
_entity_poly.pdbx_strand_id
1 'polypeptide(L)'
;TLLLGCWQRYGNILNIDTSGASAATAKPEGLNYTGIRASEMIAERDLKNMEKYHASITEVGQNKCVDPALIAAIISRESHAGTVLDGGYGDHGNAFGLMQVDKRYHEPVGSWDSKEHITQGTEILSDMLGQMEKKFPTWTKEQQLKGAISAYNAGARNVQSYNGMDIGTTHNDYANDVIARAKFFKKNGY
;
A
#
# COMPACT_ATOMS: atom_id res chain seq x y z
N THR A 1 -16.35 -8.08 -18.30
CA THR A 1 -15.59 -7.02 -18.98
C THR A 1 -14.83 -6.26 -17.92
N LEU A 2 -13.50 -6.45 -17.83
CA LEU A 2 -12.67 -5.63 -16.94
C LEU A 2 -12.75 -4.19 -17.46
N LEU A 3 -13.48 -3.33 -16.76
CA LEU A 3 -13.38 -1.89 -16.97
C LEU A 3 -11.92 -1.53 -16.69
N LEU A 4 -11.18 -1.25 -17.76
CA LEU A 4 -9.81 -0.74 -17.69
C LEU A 4 -9.90 0.62 -17.00
N GLY A 5 -9.58 0.67 -15.71
CA GLY A 5 -9.63 1.89 -14.93
C GLY A 5 -8.52 2.86 -15.35
N CYS A 6 -8.73 4.16 -15.11
CA CYS A 6 -7.76 5.20 -15.45
C CYS A 6 -6.39 5.02 -14.77
N TRP A 7 -6.29 4.17 -13.74
CA TRP A 7 -5.04 3.82 -13.06
C TRP A 7 -4.04 3.05 -13.93
N GLN A 8 -4.44 2.46 -15.06
CA GLN A 8 -3.49 1.80 -15.96
C GLN A 8 -2.40 2.74 -16.50
N ARG A 9 -2.67 4.06 -16.52
CA ARG A 9 -1.66 5.08 -16.88
C ARG A 9 -0.47 5.12 -15.92
N TYR A 10 -0.65 4.61 -14.71
CA TYR A 10 0.35 4.57 -13.64
C TYR A 10 1.04 3.20 -13.51
N GLY A 11 0.76 2.27 -14.41
CA GLY A 11 1.32 0.92 -14.42
C GLY A 11 0.34 -0.13 -13.93
N ASN A 12 0.46 -1.33 -14.48
CA ASN A 12 -0.38 -2.45 -14.09
C ASN A 12 0.24 -3.20 -12.90
N ILE A 13 -0.42 -3.17 -11.74
CA ILE A 13 0.05 -3.84 -10.51
C ILE A 13 0.35 -5.34 -10.71
N LEU A 14 -0.35 -6.01 -11.64
CA LEU A 14 -0.13 -7.42 -11.94
C LEU A 14 1.24 -7.67 -12.60
N ASN A 15 1.76 -6.68 -13.33
CA ASN A 15 3.02 -6.76 -14.08
C ASN A 15 4.26 -6.39 -13.24
N ILE A 16 4.07 -5.88 -12.02
CA ILE A 16 5.19 -5.46 -11.17
C ILE A 16 5.85 -6.68 -10.51
N ASP A 17 7.17 -6.83 -10.62
CA ASP A 17 7.87 -7.88 -9.88
C ASP A 17 7.81 -7.66 -8.37
N THR A 18 7.84 -8.75 -7.60
CA THR A 18 7.88 -8.68 -6.14
C THR A 18 8.51 -9.93 -5.55
N SER A 19 9.30 -9.75 -4.50
CA SER A 19 9.75 -10.85 -3.64
C SER A 19 8.75 -11.22 -2.54
N GLY A 20 7.75 -10.37 -2.26
CA GLY A 20 6.82 -10.48 -1.13
C GLY A 20 7.47 -10.20 0.23
N ALA A 21 6.79 -10.63 1.30
CA ALA A 21 7.18 -10.36 2.68
C ALA A 21 8.54 -10.98 3.07
N SER A 22 9.36 -10.22 3.78
CA SER A 22 10.56 -10.71 4.45
C SER A 22 10.20 -11.59 5.66
N ALA A 23 11.23 -12.22 6.25
CA ALA A 23 11.08 -12.89 7.54
C ALA A 23 10.69 -11.95 8.68
N ALA A 24 11.07 -10.67 8.62
CA ALA A 24 10.75 -9.68 9.65
C ALA A 24 9.26 -9.31 9.63
N THR A 25 8.63 -9.35 8.46
CA THR A 25 7.16 -9.22 8.33
C THR A 25 6.44 -10.53 8.62
N ALA A 26 6.90 -11.66 8.09
CA ALA A 26 6.17 -12.92 8.20
C ALA A 26 6.17 -13.56 9.61
N LYS A 27 7.26 -13.40 10.38
CA LYS A 27 7.37 -14.02 11.71
C LYS A 27 6.38 -13.49 12.74
N PRO A 28 6.19 -12.16 12.91
CA PRO A 28 5.15 -11.62 13.80
C PRO A 28 3.74 -12.09 13.47
N GLU A 29 3.49 -12.42 12.20
CA GLU A 29 2.22 -12.97 11.69
C GLU A 29 2.04 -14.47 12.00
N GLY A 30 3.01 -15.08 12.69
CA GLY A 30 3.02 -16.50 13.01
C GLY A 30 3.29 -17.42 11.80
N LEU A 31 3.90 -16.91 10.73
CA LEU A 31 4.23 -17.70 9.55
C LEU A 31 5.68 -18.20 9.61
N ASN A 32 5.89 -19.47 9.24
CA ASN A 32 7.21 -20.09 9.16
C ASN A 32 7.81 -20.07 7.73
N TYR A 33 7.19 -19.33 6.81
CA TYR A 33 7.63 -19.11 5.44
C TYR A 33 7.59 -17.62 5.10
N THR A 34 8.30 -17.24 4.04
CA THR A 34 8.43 -15.84 3.59
C THR A 34 8.01 -15.72 2.13
N GLY A 35 8.17 -14.52 1.59
CA GLY A 35 7.95 -14.17 0.20
C GLY A 35 6.47 -14.00 -0.16
N ILE A 36 6.17 -14.11 -1.45
CA ILE A 36 4.83 -13.88 -2.00
C ILE A 36 3.75 -14.68 -1.25
N ARG A 37 4.02 -15.95 -0.94
CA ARG A 37 3.07 -16.82 -0.23
C ARG A 37 2.71 -16.27 1.16
N ALA A 38 3.67 -15.68 1.87
CA ALA A 38 3.41 -15.08 3.17
C ALA A 38 2.54 -13.83 3.04
N SER A 39 2.85 -12.95 2.07
CA SER A 39 2.02 -11.77 1.77
C SER A 39 0.58 -12.14 1.40
N GLU A 40 0.39 -13.14 0.53
CA GLU A 40 -0.95 -13.61 0.14
C GLU A 40 -1.74 -14.16 1.34
N MET A 41 -1.10 -14.94 2.21
CA MET A 41 -1.73 -15.45 3.45
C MET A 41 -2.12 -14.34 4.42
N ILE A 42 -1.30 -13.30 4.57
CA ILE A 42 -1.64 -12.15 5.42
C ILE A 42 -2.83 -11.38 4.83
N ALA A 43 -2.78 -11.09 3.52
CA ALA A 43 -3.88 -10.43 2.82
C ALA A 43 -5.20 -11.23 2.88
N GLU A 44 -5.12 -12.56 2.81
CA GLU A 44 -6.27 -13.46 2.97
C GLU A 44 -6.91 -13.34 4.34
N ARG A 45 -6.11 -13.29 5.42
CA ARG A 45 -6.61 -13.10 6.79
C ARG A 45 -7.30 -11.74 6.96
N ASP A 46 -6.79 -10.71 6.29
CA ASP A 46 -7.35 -9.36 6.36
C ASP A 46 -8.61 -9.21 5.49
N LEU A 47 -8.82 -10.06 4.49
CA LEU A 47 -9.88 -9.91 3.48
C LEU A 47 -11.27 -9.70 4.10
N LYS A 48 -11.63 -10.50 5.11
CA LYS A 48 -12.92 -10.39 5.81
C LYS A 48 -13.10 -9.04 6.51
N ASN A 49 -12.04 -8.49 7.10
CA ASN A 49 -12.11 -7.18 7.74
C ASN A 49 -12.12 -6.05 6.70
N MET A 50 -11.45 -6.27 5.56
CA MET A 50 -11.39 -5.33 4.45
C MET A 50 -12.76 -5.11 3.77
N GLU A 51 -13.63 -6.12 3.75
CA GLU A 51 -14.97 -6.04 3.13
C GLU A 51 -15.79 -4.82 3.59
N LYS A 52 -15.64 -4.40 4.86
CA LYS A 52 -16.30 -3.23 5.44
C LYS A 52 -15.98 -1.94 4.67
N TYR A 53 -14.80 -1.86 4.07
CA TYR A 53 -14.29 -0.67 3.39
C TYR A 53 -14.29 -0.80 1.87
N HIS A 54 -14.72 -1.94 1.31
CA HIS A 54 -14.65 -2.24 -0.12
C HIS A 54 -15.27 -1.15 -1.00
N ALA A 55 -16.47 -0.69 -0.64
CA ALA A 55 -17.16 0.38 -1.38
C ALA A 55 -16.37 1.71 -1.36
N SER A 56 -15.89 2.12 -0.17
CA SER A 56 -15.08 3.34 -0.02
C SER A 56 -13.75 3.25 -0.78
N ILE A 57 -13.05 2.11 -0.68
CA ILE A 57 -11.79 1.85 -1.38
C ILE A 57 -12.01 1.90 -2.91
N THR A 58 -13.09 1.28 -3.39
CA THR A 58 -13.45 1.26 -4.82
C THR A 58 -13.74 2.68 -5.32
N GLU A 59 -14.55 3.44 -4.58
CA GLU A 59 -14.92 4.81 -4.96
C GLU A 59 -13.70 5.74 -4.97
N VAL A 60 -12.83 5.66 -3.94
CA VAL A 60 -11.60 6.45 -3.89
C VAL A 60 -10.66 6.09 -5.02
N GLY A 61 -10.44 4.79 -5.27
CA GLY A 61 -9.57 4.33 -6.35
C GLY A 61 -10.04 4.81 -7.73
N GLN A 62 -11.34 4.77 -7.99
CA GLN A 62 -11.94 5.33 -9.21
C GLN A 62 -11.72 6.84 -9.32
N ASN A 63 -11.99 7.59 -8.25
CA ASN A 63 -11.89 9.05 -8.26
C ASN A 63 -10.44 9.56 -8.34
N LYS A 64 -9.49 8.85 -7.74
CA LYS A 64 -8.06 9.22 -7.70
C LYS A 64 -7.23 8.53 -8.79
N CYS A 65 -7.86 7.68 -9.61
CA CYS A 65 -7.16 6.87 -10.59
C CYS A 65 -6.04 6.02 -9.97
N VAL A 66 -6.30 5.39 -8.83
CA VAL A 66 -5.40 4.42 -8.18
C VAL A 66 -6.11 3.07 -8.13
N ASP A 67 -5.39 1.97 -8.39
CA ASP A 67 -6.00 0.63 -8.36
C ASP A 67 -6.56 0.34 -6.96
N PRO A 68 -7.86 0.02 -6.79
CA PRO A 68 -8.43 -0.23 -5.47
C PRO A 68 -7.75 -1.39 -4.72
N ALA A 69 -7.19 -2.37 -5.45
CA ALA A 69 -6.42 -3.45 -4.83
C ALA A 69 -5.10 -2.97 -4.21
N LEU A 70 -4.49 -1.90 -4.75
CA LEU A 70 -3.32 -1.29 -4.15
C LEU A 70 -3.68 -0.54 -2.85
N ILE A 71 -4.80 0.17 -2.84
CA ILE A 71 -5.30 0.85 -1.63
C ILE A 71 -5.58 -0.19 -0.53
N ALA A 72 -6.30 -1.28 -0.86
CA ALA A 72 -6.55 -2.38 0.07
C ALA A 72 -5.26 -3.02 0.60
N ALA A 73 -4.25 -3.20 -0.26
CA ALA A 73 -2.97 -3.76 0.15
C ALA A 73 -2.19 -2.86 1.12
N ILE A 74 -2.21 -1.54 0.91
CA ILE A 74 -1.61 -0.58 1.84
C ILE A 74 -2.36 -0.63 3.18
N ILE A 75 -3.70 -0.62 3.17
CA ILE A 75 -4.49 -0.75 4.40
C ILE A 75 -4.17 -2.05 5.16
N SER A 76 -4.03 -3.17 4.45
CA SER A 76 -3.62 -4.45 5.04
C SER A 76 -2.24 -4.34 5.69
N ARG A 77 -1.25 -3.78 4.98
CA ARG A 77 0.12 -3.63 5.50
C ARG A 77 0.21 -2.67 6.68
N GLU A 78 -0.57 -1.60 6.66
CA GLU A 78 -0.49 -0.52 7.64
C GLU A 78 -1.27 -0.82 8.92
N SER A 79 -2.43 -1.45 8.81
CA SER A 79 -3.35 -1.53 9.95
C SER A 79 -4.11 -2.85 10.08
N HIS A 80 -3.84 -3.86 9.25
CA HIS A 80 -4.65 -5.07 9.18
C HIS A 80 -6.15 -4.76 9.10
N ALA A 81 -6.51 -3.84 8.20
CA ALA A 81 -7.87 -3.30 8.07
C ALA A 81 -8.44 -2.74 9.39
N GLY A 82 -7.58 -2.07 10.17
CA GLY A 82 -7.92 -1.43 11.43
C GLY A 82 -7.83 -2.31 12.68
N THR A 83 -7.55 -3.61 12.56
CA THR A 83 -7.62 -4.54 13.71
C THR A 83 -6.50 -4.36 14.74
N VAL A 84 -5.41 -3.69 14.37
CA VAL A 84 -4.29 -3.39 15.28
C VAL A 84 -4.29 -1.94 15.79
N LEU A 85 -5.30 -1.14 15.44
CA LEU A 85 -5.36 0.28 15.83
C LEU A 85 -6.04 0.46 17.19
N ASP A 86 -5.56 1.43 17.97
CA ASP A 86 -6.18 1.88 19.21
C ASP A 86 -6.74 3.30 19.02
N GLY A 87 -8.06 3.45 19.09
CA GLY A 87 -8.74 4.73 18.80
C GLY A 87 -8.44 5.28 17.40
N GLY A 88 -8.06 4.42 16.45
CA GLY A 88 -7.63 4.81 15.10
C GLY A 88 -6.15 5.16 14.97
N TYR A 89 -5.35 5.06 16.03
CA TYR A 89 -3.93 5.36 16.00
C TYR A 89 -3.06 4.09 16.05
N GLY A 90 -1.93 4.15 15.35
CA GLY A 90 -0.80 3.21 15.45
C GLY A 90 0.52 3.97 15.63
N ASP A 91 1.65 3.27 15.48
CA ASP A 91 3.02 3.81 15.69
C ASP A 91 3.16 4.75 16.90
N HIS A 92 2.86 4.25 18.10
CA HIS A 92 2.96 5.03 19.35
C HIS A 92 2.14 6.34 19.32
N GLY A 93 1.06 6.38 18.54
CA GLY A 93 0.17 7.54 18.40
C GLY A 93 0.56 8.52 17.29
N ASN A 94 1.55 8.22 16.45
CA ASN A 94 1.99 9.11 15.36
C ASN A 94 1.22 8.89 14.06
N ALA A 95 0.82 7.65 13.79
CA ALA A 95 0.15 7.29 12.55
C ALA A 95 -1.36 7.12 12.76
N PHE A 96 -2.16 7.70 11.87
CA PHE A 96 -3.61 7.75 11.99
C PHE A 96 -4.33 6.99 10.88
N GLY A 97 -5.37 6.26 11.28
CA GLY A 97 -6.36 5.59 10.43
C GLY A 97 -5.87 4.43 9.58
N LEU A 98 -6.76 3.93 8.72
CA LEU A 98 -6.56 2.70 7.95
C LEU A 98 -5.27 2.67 7.13
N MET A 99 -4.90 3.81 6.53
CA MET A 99 -3.68 3.98 5.74
C MET A 99 -2.51 4.62 6.53
N GLN A 100 -2.62 4.76 7.85
CA GLN A 100 -1.57 5.20 8.77
C GLN A 100 -0.86 6.51 8.35
N VAL A 101 -1.63 7.57 8.09
CA VAL A 101 -1.11 8.90 7.78
C VAL A 101 -0.33 9.44 8.99
N ASP A 102 0.94 9.77 8.78
CA ASP A 102 1.83 10.26 9.84
C ASP A 102 1.58 11.74 10.14
N LYS A 103 1.09 12.01 11.36
CA LYS A 103 0.72 13.36 11.82
C LYS A 103 1.89 14.33 11.94
N ARG A 104 3.14 13.83 11.89
CA ARG A 104 4.35 14.66 11.92
C ARG A 104 4.58 15.39 10.59
N TYR A 105 3.99 14.88 9.51
CA TYR A 105 4.18 15.41 8.14
C TYR A 105 2.89 15.90 7.50
N HIS A 106 1.73 15.41 7.96
CA HIS A 106 0.41 15.74 7.42
C HIS A 106 -0.56 16.00 8.57
N GLU A 107 -1.55 16.87 8.37
CA GLU A 107 -2.68 16.98 9.30
C GLU A 107 -3.72 15.89 8.93
N PRO A 108 -3.99 14.89 9.78
CA PRO A 108 -4.94 13.83 9.43
C PRO A 108 -6.38 14.36 9.33
N VAL A 109 -7.15 13.86 8.36
CA VAL A 109 -8.54 14.31 8.12
C VAL A 109 -9.55 13.17 8.20
N GLY A 110 -10.80 13.50 8.52
CA GLY A 110 -11.89 12.55 8.68
C GLY A 110 -11.78 11.65 9.92
N SER A 111 -12.68 10.67 10.04
CA SER A 111 -12.49 9.57 11.01
C SER A 111 -11.45 8.59 10.50
N TRP A 112 -10.82 7.85 11.43
CA TRP A 112 -9.73 6.92 11.15
C TRP A 112 -10.05 5.85 10.08
N ASP A 113 -11.33 5.53 9.92
CA ASP A 113 -11.89 4.55 8.97
C ASP A 113 -12.74 5.18 7.85
N SER A 114 -12.79 6.51 7.77
CA SER A 114 -13.62 7.21 6.80
C SER A 114 -13.09 7.13 5.38
N LYS A 115 -13.99 7.32 4.41
CA LYS A 115 -13.63 7.56 3.01
C LYS A 115 -12.71 8.80 2.85
N GLU A 116 -12.91 9.82 3.67
CA GLU A 116 -12.07 11.03 3.67
C GLU A 116 -10.61 10.69 4.03
N HIS A 117 -10.40 9.87 5.06
CA HIS A 117 -9.08 9.37 5.44
C HIS A 117 -8.42 8.51 4.34
N ILE A 118 -9.18 7.58 3.75
CA ILE A 118 -8.69 6.75 2.63
C ILE A 118 -8.33 7.64 1.42
N THR A 119 -9.09 8.70 1.18
CA THR A 119 -8.81 9.69 0.14
C THR A 119 -7.47 10.38 0.39
N GLN A 120 -7.24 10.86 1.62
CA GLN A 120 -5.98 11.51 2.00
C GLN A 120 -4.76 10.58 1.81
N GLY A 121 -4.82 9.35 2.33
CA GLY A 121 -3.72 8.39 2.14
C GLY A 121 -3.45 8.09 0.67
N THR A 122 -4.49 8.01 -0.16
CA THR A 122 -4.36 7.80 -1.60
C THR A 122 -3.75 9.01 -2.33
N GLU A 123 -4.04 10.24 -1.88
CA GLU A 123 -3.41 11.45 -2.40
C GLU A 123 -1.92 11.51 -2.07
N ILE A 124 -1.54 11.16 -0.84
CA ILE A 124 -0.12 11.06 -0.44
C ILE A 124 0.63 10.06 -1.32
N LEU A 125 0.04 8.89 -1.60
CA LEU A 125 0.61 7.92 -2.54
C LEU A 125 0.75 8.50 -3.95
N SER A 126 -0.24 9.25 -4.42
CA SER A 126 -0.22 9.90 -5.74
C SER A 126 0.89 10.95 -5.83
N ASP A 127 1.14 11.69 -4.75
CA ASP A 127 2.25 12.63 -4.65
C ASP A 127 3.61 11.92 -4.65
N MET A 128 3.73 10.76 -3.99
CA MET A 128 4.94 9.94 -4.07
C MET A 128 5.17 9.43 -5.49
N LEU A 129 4.12 9.04 -6.21
CA LEU A 129 4.23 8.65 -7.61
C LEU A 129 4.73 9.80 -8.49
N GLY A 130 4.14 10.99 -8.37
CA GLY A 130 4.62 12.17 -9.09
C GLY A 130 6.08 12.51 -8.80
N GLN A 131 6.57 12.24 -7.58
CA GLN A 131 7.98 12.38 -7.24
C GLN A 131 8.85 11.30 -7.90
N MET A 132 8.41 10.04 -7.95
CA MET A 132 9.15 8.97 -8.62
C MET A 132 9.22 9.17 -10.13
N GLU A 133 8.15 9.64 -10.76
CA GLU A 133 8.14 9.98 -12.19
C GLU A 133 9.19 11.06 -12.53
N LYS A 134 9.33 12.08 -11.68
CA LYS A 134 10.32 13.15 -11.84
C LYS A 134 11.74 12.66 -11.53
N LYS A 135 11.92 11.87 -10.46
CA LYS A 135 13.23 11.43 -9.98
C LYS A 135 13.84 10.35 -10.88
N PHE A 136 13.01 9.47 -11.44
CA PHE A 136 13.43 8.34 -12.28
C PHE A 136 12.65 8.32 -13.61
N PRO A 137 12.88 9.31 -14.50
CA PRO A 137 12.11 9.43 -15.74
C PRO A 137 12.37 8.29 -16.73
N THR A 138 13.44 7.51 -16.56
CA THR A 138 13.79 6.36 -17.41
C THR A 138 13.20 5.03 -16.91
N TRP A 139 12.62 4.99 -15.71
CA TRP A 139 11.92 3.82 -15.20
C TRP A 139 10.59 3.63 -15.93
N THR A 140 10.15 2.37 -16.06
CA THR A 140 8.79 2.09 -16.54
C THR A 140 7.75 2.57 -15.53
N LYS A 141 6.49 2.65 -15.95
CA LYS A 141 5.39 3.03 -15.04
C LYS A 141 5.25 2.06 -13.87
N GLU A 142 5.38 0.75 -14.13
CA GLU A 142 5.44 -0.28 -13.10
C GLU A 142 6.57 -0.05 -12.09
N GLN A 143 7.77 0.32 -12.57
CA GLN A 143 8.90 0.58 -11.70
C GLN A 143 8.70 1.85 -10.86
N GLN A 144 8.14 2.90 -11.47
CA GLN A 144 7.79 4.15 -10.78
C GLN A 144 6.72 3.91 -9.71
N LEU A 145 5.70 3.10 -10.00
CA LEU A 145 4.67 2.73 -9.04
C LEU A 145 5.24 1.92 -7.87
N LYS A 146 6.12 0.95 -8.12
CA LYS A 146 6.82 0.22 -7.05
C LYS A 146 7.64 1.17 -6.17
N GLY A 147 8.37 2.09 -6.79
CA GLY A 147 9.09 3.16 -6.09
C GLY A 147 8.18 4.03 -5.24
N ALA A 148 6.99 4.38 -5.73
CA ALA A 148 6.04 5.23 -5.02
C ALA A 148 5.50 4.56 -3.76
N ILE A 149 5.23 3.25 -3.86
CA ILE A 149 4.80 2.43 -2.72
C ILE A 149 5.92 2.36 -1.66
N SER A 150 7.17 2.17 -2.09
CA SER A 150 8.33 2.18 -1.17
C SER A 150 8.52 3.54 -0.50
N ALA A 151 8.37 4.62 -1.28
CA ALA A 151 8.44 6.00 -0.82
C ALA A 151 7.28 6.39 0.11
N TYR A 152 6.12 5.73 0.03
CA TYR A 152 5.01 5.97 0.97
C TYR A 152 5.46 5.68 2.41
N ASN A 153 6.27 4.63 2.62
CA ASN A 153 6.78 4.26 3.93
C ASN A 153 8.02 5.05 4.36
N ALA A 154 9.02 5.21 3.47
CA ALA A 154 10.34 5.74 3.83
C ALA A 154 10.67 7.10 3.20
N GLY A 155 9.73 7.69 2.47
CA GLY A 155 9.90 8.93 1.72
C GLY A 155 10.67 8.77 0.41
N ALA A 156 10.45 9.69 -0.52
CA ALA A 156 11.08 9.69 -1.85
C ALA A 156 12.62 9.77 -1.82
N ARG A 157 13.21 10.24 -0.72
CA ARG A 157 14.66 10.27 -0.53
C ARG A 157 15.25 8.87 -0.29
N ASN A 158 14.49 7.92 0.26
CA ASN A 158 14.99 6.56 0.48
C ASN A 158 15.19 5.79 -0.83
N VAL A 159 14.29 6.01 -1.81
CA VAL A 159 14.33 5.30 -3.09
C VAL A 159 15.50 5.78 -3.94
N GLN A 160 16.61 5.06 -3.94
CA GLN A 160 17.84 5.42 -4.69
C GLN A 160 18.06 4.58 -5.94
N SER A 161 17.56 3.34 -5.96
CA SER A 161 17.68 2.41 -7.09
C SER A 161 16.49 1.46 -7.12
N TYR A 162 16.26 0.80 -8.26
CA TYR A 162 15.13 -0.11 -8.40
C TYR A 162 15.27 -1.33 -7.46
N ASN A 163 16.43 -1.99 -7.50
CA ASN A 163 16.66 -3.22 -6.73
C ASN A 163 16.85 -2.98 -5.23
N GLY A 164 17.21 -1.76 -4.83
CA GLY A 164 17.49 -1.42 -3.43
C GLY A 164 16.44 -0.53 -2.76
N MET A 165 15.29 -0.26 -3.41
CA MET A 165 14.34 0.75 -2.92
C MET A 165 13.77 0.47 -1.53
N ASP A 166 13.55 -0.81 -1.21
CA ASP A 166 12.98 -1.19 0.08
C ASP A 166 14.03 -1.24 1.19
N ILE A 167 15.33 -1.18 0.89
CA ILE A 167 16.36 -1.07 1.95
C ILE A 167 16.14 0.25 2.69
N GLY A 168 15.85 0.18 3.99
CA GLY A 168 15.50 1.32 4.83
C GLY A 168 13.99 1.51 5.07
N THR A 169 13.13 0.82 4.33
CA THR A 169 11.70 0.73 4.67
C THR A 169 11.49 -0.17 5.90
N THR A 170 10.33 -0.06 6.56
CA THR A 170 9.94 -0.99 7.62
C THR A 170 10.11 -2.43 7.16
N HIS A 171 10.93 -3.20 7.87
CA HIS A 171 11.29 -4.59 7.58
C HIS A 171 12.04 -4.84 6.25
N ASN A 172 12.48 -3.78 5.56
CA ASN A 172 13.17 -3.81 4.28
C ASN A 172 12.41 -4.52 3.15
N ASP A 173 11.07 -4.46 3.16
CA ASP A 173 10.23 -5.20 2.22
C ASP A 173 8.93 -4.50 1.82
N TYR A 174 8.76 -3.23 2.18
CA TYR A 174 7.44 -2.58 2.18
C TYR A 174 6.74 -2.66 0.82
N ALA A 175 7.39 -2.21 -0.26
CA ALA A 175 6.77 -2.26 -1.58
C ALA A 175 6.59 -3.68 -2.09
N ASN A 176 7.59 -4.55 -1.86
CA ASN A 176 7.49 -5.95 -2.28
C ASN A 176 6.28 -6.65 -1.62
N ASP A 177 6.14 -6.55 -0.30
CA ASP A 177 5.00 -7.14 0.41
C ASP A 177 3.67 -6.54 -0.05
N VAL A 178 3.55 -5.20 -0.09
CA VAL A 178 2.32 -4.51 -0.54
C VAL A 178 1.92 -4.95 -1.95
N ILE A 179 2.85 -5.09 -2.90
CA ILE A 179 2.53 -5.54 -4.26
C ILE A 179 1.98 -6.97 -4.25
N ALA A 180 2.57 -7.87 -3.46
CA ALA A 180 2.08 -9.24 -3.37
C ALA A 180 0.67 -9.31 -2.76
N ARG A 181 0.40 -8.50 -1.72
CA ARG A 181 -0.96 -8.33 -1.16
C ARG A 181 -1.93 -7.73 -2.17
N ALA A 182 -1.50 -6.73 -2.95
CA ALA A 182 -2.33 -6.09 -3.98
C ALA A 182 -2.71 -7.07 -5.08
N LYS A 183 -1.79 -7.93 -5.52
CA LYS A 183 -2.08 -9.00 -6.46
C LYS A 183 -3.10 -10.00 -5.92
N PHE A 184 -3.09 -10.27 -4.62
CA PHE A 184 -4.12 -11.08 -3.96
C PHE A 184 -5.47 -10.36 -3.98
N PHE A 185 -5.56 -9.12 -3.50
CA PHE A 185 -6.82 -8.36 -3.49
C PHE A 185 -7.41 -8.18 -4.90
N LYS A 186 -6.56 -8.00 -5.92
CA LYS A 186 -6.99 -7.90 -7.32
C LYS A 186 -7.76 -9.14 -7.80
N LYS A 187 -7.29 -10.33 -7.39
CA LYS A 187 -7.95 -11.61 -7.71
C LYS A 187 -9.24 -11.81 -6.91
N ASN A 188 -9.44 -11.06 -5.82
CA ASN A 188 -10.53 -11.20 -4.86
C ASN A 188 -11.48 -9.98 -4.86
N GLY A 189 -11.62 -9.29 -6.00
CA GLY A 189 -12.68 -8.32 -6.21
C GLY A 189 -12.36 -6.86 -5.93
N TYR A 190 -11.07 -6.50 -5.78
CA TYR A 190 -10.60 -5.11 -5.71
C TYR A 190 -9.94 -4.63 -7.02
#